data_AF-A0A3P8JU63-F1
#
_entry.id   AF-A0A3P8JU63-F1
#
_cell.length_a   1.000
_cell.length_b   1.000
_cell.length_c   1.000
_cell.angle_alpha   90.00
_cell.angle_beta   90.00
_cell.angle_gamma   90.00
#
_symmetry.space_group_name_H-M   'P 1'
#
loop_
_entity.id
_entity.type
_entity.pdbx_description
1 polymer ?
#
loop_
_entity_poly.entity_id
_entity_poly.type
_entity_poly.pdbx_seq_one_letter_code
_entity_poly.pdbx_strand_id
1 'polypeptide(L)'
;MKRSRPSSLISTHGTANGFRAGLARVFIDNYAAIPSQSIRRLLALHEAGVISILPLGPDYAIAIEDNLTEISVGQSRYALRSLSMPEGRSR
;
A
#
# COMPACT_ATOMS: atom_id res chain seq x y z
N MET A 1 41.30 45.30 6.25
CA MET A 1 39.85 45.56 6.33
C MET A 1 39.15 44.76 5.22
N LYS A 2 38.77 43.50 5.47
CA LYS A 2 38.14 42.61 4.46
C LYS A 2 36.63 42.60 4.67
N ARG A 3 35.88 42.93 3.62
CA ARG A 3 34.41 43.00 3.60
C ARG A 3 33.83 41.58 3.62
N SER A 4 33.12 41.22 4.70
CA SER A 4 32.26 40.03 4.74
C SER A 4 30.99 40.29 3.93
N ARG A 5 30.73 39.46 2.91
CA ARG A 5 29.44 39.36 2.22
C ARG A 5 28.64 38.20 2.85
N PRO A 6 27.31 38.31 3.01
CA PRO A 6 26.51 37.26 3.63
C PRO A 6 26.31 36.11 2.63
N SER A 7 26.63 34.88 3.03
CA SER A 7 26.29 33.68 2.26
C SER A 7 24.89 33.23 2.66
N SER A 8 23.92 33.53 1.81
CA SER A 8 22.60 32.90 1.81
C SER A 8 22.73 31.49 1.24
N LEU A 9 22.76 30.48 2.11
CA LEU A 9 22.74 29.07 1.69
C LEU A 9 21.40 28.43 2.04
N ILE A 10 20.51 28.49 1.04
CA ILE A 10 19.63 27.42 0.54
C ILE A 10 18.96 26.54 1.60
N SER A 11 17.71 26.87 1.93
CA SER A 11 16.78 25.94 2.58
C SER A 11 16.47 24.78 1.65
N THR A 12 17.14 23.65 1.82
CA THR A 12 16.78 22.39 1.18
C THR A 12 15.92 21.58 2.13
N HIS A 13 14.62 21.85 2.12
CA HIS A 13 13.60 20.94 2.65
C HIS A 13 12.57 20.66 1.56
N GLY A 14 13.00 19.95 0.52
CA GLY A 14 12.10 19.21 -0.37
C GLY A 14 11.49 18.06 0.42
N THR A 15 10.42 18.35 1.15
CA THR A 15 9.78 17.47 2.12
C THR A 15 8.96 16.39 1.40
N ALA A 16 9.11 15.14 1.85
CA ALA A 16 8.39 13.94 1.40
C ALA A 16 6.85 14.05 1.37
N ASN A 17 6.26 15.17 1.81
CA ASN A 17 4.83 15.46 1.75
C ASN A 17 4.29 15.56 0.31
N GLY A 18 5.05 16.13 -0.63
CA GLY A 18 4.60 16.25 -2.02
C GLY A 18 4.45 14.89 -2.71
N PHE A 19 5.34 13.95 -2.39
CA PHE A 19 5.32 12.59 -2.93
C PHE A 19 4.10 11.80 -2.46
N ARG A 20 3.76 11.88 -1.16
CA ARG A 20 2.56 11.23 -0.59
C ARG A 20 1.27 11.84 -1.14
N ALA A 21 1.20 13.17 -1.27
CA ALA A 21 0.03 13.85 -1.79
C ALA A 21 -0.23 13.54 -3.28
N GLY A 22 0.82 13.46 -4.09
CA GLY A 22 0.74 13.06 -5.49
C GLY A 22 0.31 11.61 -5.68
N LEU A 23 0.91 10.67 -4.92
CA LEU A 23 0.55 9.25 -4.98
C LEU A 23 -0.88 8.98 -4.49
N ALA A 24 -1.32 9.65 -3.41
CA ALA A 24 -2.68 9.48 -2.90
C ALA A 24 -3.75 9.75 -3.96
N ARG A 25 -3.51 10.72 -4.85
CA ARG A 25 -4.46 11.04 -5.93
C ARG A 25 -4.55 9.94 -7.00
N VAL A 26 -3.43 9.34 -7.35
CA VAL A 26 -3.37 8.19 -8.27
C VAL A 26 -4.11 6.99 -7.68
N PHE A 27 -4.03 6.77 -6.36
CA PHE A 27 -4.79 5.71 -5.71
C PHE A 27 -6.29 6.00 -5.68
N ILE A 28 -6.72 7.25 -5.44
CA ILE A 28 -8.14 7.64 -5.51
C ILE A 28 -8.72 7.32 -6.90
N ASP A 29 -8.02 7.67 -7.97
CA ASP A 29 -8.48 7.43 -9.34
C ASP A 29 -8.52 5.93 -9.68
N ASN A 30 -7.55 5.14 -9.20
CA ASN A 30 -7.52 3.69 -9.39
C ASN A 30 -8.66 2.97 -8.63
N TYR A 31 -9.00 3.42 -7.42
CA TYR A 31 -10.15 2.90 -6.67
C TYR A 31 -11.50 3.41 -7.20
N ALA A 32 -11.56 4.62 -7.76
CA ALA A 32 -12.77 5.15 -8.39
C ALA A 32 -13.15 4.37 -9.66
N ALA A 33 -12.19 3.71 -10.31
CA ALA A 33 -12.44 2.80 -11.42
C ALA A 33 -13.11 1.47 -10.99
N ILE A 34 -13.12 1.14 -9.70
CA ILE A 34 -13.86 -0.02 -9.18
C ILE A 34 -15.33 0.36 -9.04
N PRO A 35 -16.28 -0.32 -9.73
CA PRO A 35 -17.69 -0.05 -9.56
C PRO A 35 -18.12 -0.24 -8.10
N SER A 36 -18.93 0.67 -7.57
CA SER A 36 -19.46 0.59 -6.19
C SER A 36 -20.13 -0.76 -5.87
N GLN A 37 -20.69 -1.42 -6.88
CA GLN A 37 -21.27 -2.76 -6.76
C GLN A 37 -20.25 -3.84 -6.39
N SER A 38 -18.99 -3.72 -6.81
CA SER A 38 -17.93 -4.67 -6.46
C SER A 38 -17.61 -4.61 -4.96
N ILE A 39 -17.54 -3.40 -4.38
CA ILE A 39 -17.33 -3.22 -2.93
C ILE A 39 -18.52 -3.78 -2.15
N ARG A 40 -19.77 -3.52 -2.59
CA ARG A 40 -20.97 -4.07 -1.95
C ARG A 40 -20.99 -5.60 -1.94
N ARG A 41 -20.57 -6.25 -3.03
CA ARG A 41 -20.47 -7.72 -3.08
C ARG A 41 -19.45 -8.25 -2.09
N LEU A 42 -18.29 -7.59 -1.98
CA LEU A 42 -17.25 -7.96 -1.02
C LEU A 42 -17.76 -7.83 0.42
N LEU A 43 -18.46 -6.73 0.75
CA LEU A 43 -19.08 -6.54 2.06
C LEU A 43 -20.18 -7.59 2.34
N ALA A 44 -21.04 -7.90 1.38
CA ALA A 44 -22.06 -8.94 1.54
C ALA A 44 -21.45 -10.33 1.81
N LEU A 45 -20.33 -10.66 1.16
CA LEU A 45 -19.59 -11.90 1.44
C LEU A 45 -18.98 -11.91 2.84
N HIS A 46 -18.51 -10.75 3.32
CA HIS A 46 -18.02 -10.61 4.68
C HIS A 46 -19.16 -10.75 5.71
N GLU A 47 -20.30 -10.10 5.49
CA GLU A 47 -21.50 -10.22 6.34
C GLU A 47 -22.05 -11.65 6.37
N ALA A 48 -21.98 -12.36 5.24
CA ALA A 48 -22.33 -13.78 5.16
C ALA A 48 -21.29 -14.72 5.80
N GLY A 49 -20.17 -14.20 6.30
CA GLY A 49 -19.11 -14.98 6.94
C GLY A 49 -18.24 -15.80 5.98
N VAL A 50 -18.36 -15.58 4.66
CA VAL A 50 -17.59 -16.31 3.63
C VAL A 50 -16.14 -15.84 3.58
N ILE A 51 -15.91 -14.56 3.89
CA ILE A 51 -14.58 -13.96 3.94
C ILE A 51 -14.39 -13.14 5.22
N SER A 52 -13.15 -13.05 5.69
CA SER A 52 -12.76 -12.15 6.78
C SER A 52 -12.02 -10.94 6.22
N ILE A 53 -12.36 -9.75 6.72
CA ILE A 53 -11.64 -8.51 6.41
C ILE A 53 -10.76 -8.18 7.61
N LEU A 54 -9.46 -8.07 7.39
CA LEU A 54 -8.49 -7.67 8.41
C LEU A 54 -8.13 -6.18 8.24
N PRO A 55 -8.54 -5.30 9.16
CA PRO A 55 -8.08 -3.92 9.16
C PRO A 55 -6.61 -3.86 9.59
N LEU A 56 -5.74 -3.36 8.72
CA LEU A 56 -4.29 -3.29 8.98
C LEU A 56 -3.87 -2.08 9.82
N GLY A 57 -4.69 -1.03 9.86
CA GLY A 57 -4.33 0.25 10.49
C GLY A 57 -3.25 1.01 9.71
N PRO A 58 -2.77 2.15 10.23
CA PRO A 58 -1.75 2.97 9.58
C PRO A 58 -0.32 2.42 9.72
N ASP A 59 -0.06 1.60 10.73
CA ASP A 59 1.30 1.20 11.16
C ASP A 59 1.66 -0.24 10.72
N TYR A 60 1.13 -0.68 9.58
CA TYR A 60 1.51 -1.95 9.00
C TYR A 60 2.82 -1.83 8.21
N ALA A 61 3.59 -2.92 8.18
CA ALA A 61 4.75 -3.05 7.31
C ALA A 61 4.50 -4.16 6.27
N ILE A 62 5.09 -4.01 5.09
CA ILE A 62 5.12 -5.04 4.05
C ILE A 62 6.59 -5.36 3.72
N ALA A 63 6.93 -6.64 3.72
CA ALA A 63 8.15 -7.17 3.10
C ALA A 63 7.77 -7.99 1.87
N ILE A 64 8.41 -7.71 0.74
CA ILE A 64 8.15 -8.41 -0.54
C ILE A 64 9.43 -9.14 -0.93
N GLU A 65 9.32 -10.46 -1.09
CA GLU A 65 10.34 -11.35 -1.65
C GLU A 65 9.76 -12.07 -2.88
N ASP A 66 10.60 -12.77 -3.64
CA ASP A 66 10.24 -13.34 -4.95
C ASP A 66 8.92 -14.14 -4.96
N ASN A 67 8.68 -14.95 -3.93
CA ASN A 67 7.50 -15.82 -3.83
C ASN A 67 6.66 -15.59 -2.56
N LEU A 68 6.98 -14.57 -1.78
CA LEU A 68 6.38 -14.32 -0.47
C LEU A 68 6.22 -12.82 -0.25
N THR A 69 4.97 -12.40 -0.04
CA THR A 69 4.66 -11.10 0.53
C THR A 69 4.26 -11.28 1.97
N GLU A 70 4.90 -10.55 2.87
CA GLU A 70 4.63 -10.63 4.30
C GLU A 70 4.16 -9.30 4.85
N ILE A 71 3.03 -9.32 5.54
CA ILE A 71 2.41 -8.14 6.15
C ILE A 71 2.55 -8.26 7.66
N SER A 72 3.15 -7.26 8.31
CA SER A 72 3.27 -7.19 9.76
C SER A 72 2.38 -6.08 10.33
N VAL A 73 1.59 -6.39 11.36
CA VAL A 73 0.73 -5.44 12.08
C VAL A 73 0.95 -5.66 13.58
N GLY A 74 1.69 -4.75 14.22
CA GLY A 74 2.12 -4.95 15.61
C GLY A 74 2.94 -6.24 15.76
N GLN A 75 2.42 -7.20 16.52
CA GLN A 75 3.04 -8.52 16.70
C GLN A 75 2.53 -9.60 15.74
N SER A 76 1.48 -9.29 14.95
CA SER A 76 0.89 -10.23 14.00
C SER A 76 1.61 -10.18 12.66
N ARG A 77 1.81 -11.34 12.04
CA ARG A 77 2.52 -11.48 10.78
C ARG A 77 1.75 -12.40 9.85
N TYR A 78 1.51 -11.95 8.62
CA TYR A 78 0.67 -12.63 7.63
C TYR A 78 1.48 -12.88 6.36
N ALA A 79 1.66 -14.14 6.02
CA ALA A 79 2.41 -14.59 4.85
C ALA A 79 1.46 -14.89 3.68
N LEU A 80 1.57 -14.12 2.60
CA LEU A 80 0.89 -14.35 1.33
C LEU A 80 1.89 -14.96 0.35
N ARG A 81 1.75 -16.27 0.12
CA ARG A 81 2.57 -16.97 -0.87
C ARG A 81 1.86 -16.94 -2.22
N SER A 82 2.63 -16.76 -3.28
CA SER A 82 2.11 -17.01 -4.62
C SER A 82 1.66 -18.46 -4.70
N LEU A 83 0.37 -18.68 -4.99
CA LEU A 83 -0.13 -20.01 -5.29
C LEU A 83 0.35 -20.33 -6.70
N SER A 84 1.41 -21.11 -6.81
CA SER A 84 1.74 -21.79 -8.06
C SER A 84 0.50 -22.59 -8.45
N MET A 85 -0.16 -22.19 -9.54
CA MET A 85 -1.24 -22.98 -10.11
C MET A 85 -0.66 -24.37 -10.43
N PRO A 86 -1.25 -25.47 -9.95
CA PRO A 86 -0.80 -26.79 -10.37
C PRO A 86 -0.95 -26.86 -11.89
N GLU A 87 0.16 -27.07 -12.59
CA GLU A 87 0.22 -27.30 -14.03
C GLU A 87 -0.93 -28.22 -14.43
N GLY A 88 -1.81 -27.69 -15.30
CA GLY A 88 -3.08 -28.32 -15.60
C GLY A 88 -2.90 -29.77 -16.04
N ARG A 89 -3.78 -30.64 -15.55
CA ARG A 89 -4.02 -31.93 -16.22
C ARG A 89 -4.37 -31.62 -17.67
N SER A 90 -3.45 -31.92 -18.58
CA SER A 90 -3.75 -32.03 -20.00
C SER A 90 -4.90 -33.01 -20.16
N ARG A 91 -5.95 -32.57 -20.85
CA ARG A 91 -7.00 -33.44 -21.35
C ARG A 91 -6.44 -34.41 -22.39
#